data_AF-A0A8T6QV26-F1
#
_entry.id   AF-A0A8T6QV26-F1
#
_cell.length_a   1.000
_cell.length_b   1.000
_cell.length_c   1.000
_cell.angle_alpha   90.00
_cell.angle_beta   90.00
_cell.angle_gamma   90.00
#
_symmetry.space_group_name_H-M   'P 1'
#
loop_
_entity.id
_entity.type
_entity.pdbx_description
1 polymer ?
#
loop_
_entity_poly.entity_id
_entity_poly.type
_entity_poly.pdbx_seq_one_letter_code
_entity_poly.pdbx_strand_id
1 'polypeptide(L)'
;MMTTDIQDGLQELDSLLSHADWQLADEVTFQIMLAVSDRRDAGWLDQSAIANFPCATLHQLDQRWLFYSSGRFGFSTQLHIYREAAERSSFEFSRQAGWVMNLWQPIGFFNFYHWLNFSLDAPQGHLPALWFWEMPWYRSWLIGGFGTGRGGGFGDPSLFDALMLRLERCQSI
;
A
#
# COMPACT_ATOMS: atom_id res chain seq x y z
N MET A 1 14.12 -21.37 7.09
CA MET A 1 13.65 -20.54 8.22
C MET A 1 12.97 -19.27 7.69
N MET A 2 13.56 -18.48 6.78
CA MET A 2 12.88 -17.31 6.17
C MET A 2 11.71 -17.67 5.23
N THR A 3 11.82 -18.74 4.46
CA THR A 3 10.74 -19.17 3.53
C THR A 3 9.49 -19.68 4.24
N THR A 4 9.64 -20.29 5.41
CA THR A 4 8.52 -20.80 6.23
C THR A 4 7.72 -19.65 6.81
N ASP A 5 8.41 -18.66 7.36
CA ASP A 5 7.82 -17.45 7.94
C ASP A 5 6.97 -16.65 6.92
N ILE A 6 7.48 -16.47 5.69
CA ILE A 6 6.69 -15.86 4.61
C ILE A 6 5.46 -16.72 4.24
N GLN A 7 5.60 -18.04 4.23
CA GLN A 7 4.49 -18.94 3.91
C GLN A 7 3.40 -18.90 4.99
N ASP A 8 3.80 -18.84 6.27
CA ASP A 8 2.89 -18.72 7.40
C ASP A 8 2.13 -17.38 7.34
N GLY A 9 2.84 -16.28 7.06
CA GLY A 9 2.21 -14.97 6.85
C GLY A 9 1.22 -14.95 5.66
N LEU A 10 1.53 -15.64 4.57
CA LEU A 10 0.61 -15.77 3.42
C LEU A 10 -0.65 -16.58 3.77
N GLN A 11 -0.55 -17.60 4.62
CA GLN A 11 -1.71 -18.36 5.10
C GLN A 11 -2.57 -17.53 6.06
N GLU A 12 -1.94 -16.75 6.94
CA GLU A 12 -2.63 -15.80 7.79
C GLU A 12 -3.38 -14.75 6.96
N LEU A 13 -2.73 -14.20 5.93
CA LEU A 13 -3.36 -13.27 4.99
C LEU A 13 -4.59 -13.89 4.31
N ASP A 14 -4.50 -15.14 3.84
CA ASP A 14 -5.64 -15.85 3.25
C ASP A 14 -6.80 -15.98 4.25
N SER A 15 -6.49 -16.33 5.50
CA SER A 15 -7.50 -16.44 6.56
C SER A 15 -8.19 -15.10 6.82
N LEU A 16 -7.44 -14.02 7.02
CA LEU A 16 -7.97 -12.69 7.33
C LEU A 16 -8.82 -12.14 6.17
N LEU A 17 -8.34 -12.26 4.94
CA LEU A 17 -9.09 -11.83 3.76
C LEU A 17 -10.39 -12.62 3.58
N SER A 18 -10.39 -13.92 3.87
CA SER A 18 -11.61 -14.76 3.79
C SER A 18 -12.68 -14.38 4.81
N HIS A 19 -12.29 -13.81 5.94
CA HIS A 19 -13.20 -13.29 6.98
C HIS A 19 -13.53 -11.80 6.82
N ALA A 20 -13.03 -11.16 5.75
CA ALA A 20 -13.17 -9.74 5.50
C ALA A 20 -12.54 -8.85 6.61
N ASP A 21 -11.51 -9.36 7.30
CA ASP A 21 -10.72 -8.62 8.28
C ASP A 21 -9.67 -7.72 7.57
N TRP A 22 -10.16 -6.77 6.77
CA TRP A 22 -9.33 -6.01 5.82
C TRP A 22 -8.19 -5.23 6.43
N GLN A 23 -8.37 -4.69 7.65
CA GLN A 23 -7.32 -3.95 8.34
C GLN A 23 -6.17 -4.87 8.76
N LEU A 24 -6.49 -5.99 9.41
CA LEU A 24 -5.48 -6.98 9.82
C LEU A 24 -4.79 -7.60 8.59
N ALA A 25 -5.54 -7.85 7.51
CA ALA A 25 -4.97 -8.32 6.25
C ALA A 25 -3.98 -7.30 5.65
N ASP A 26 -4.27 -6.00 5.75
CA ASP A 26 -3.36 -4.94 5.30
C ASP A 26 -2.10 -4.85 6.17
N GLU A 27 -2.24 -5.00 7.49
CA GLU A 27 -1.12 -5.09 8.43
C GLU A 27 -0.22 -6.29 8.12
N VAL A 28 -0.78 -7.49 7.96
CA VAL A 28 -0.02 -8.71 7.60
C VAL A 28 0.63 -8.57 6.22
N THR A 29 -0.07 -7.98 5.25
CA THR A 29 0.51 -7.69 3.92
C THR A 29 1.79 -6.85 4.07
N PHE A 30 1.74 -5.80 4.89
CA PHE A 30 2.90 -4.95 5.14
C PHE A 30 4.03 -5.69 5.89
N GLN A 31 3.71 -6.52 6.87
CA GLN A 31 4.72 -7.33 7.58
C GLN A 31 5.45 -8.30 6.65
N ILE A 32 4.73 -8.93 5.71
CA ILE A 32 5.34 -9.76 4.65
C ILE A 32 6.27 -8.90 3.80
N MET A 33 5.85 -7.70 3.40
CA MET A 33 6.69 -6.82 2.58
C MET A 33 7.97 -6.39 3.30
N LEU A 34 7.91 -6.09 4.60
CA LEU A 34 9.09 -5.80 5.42
C LEU A 34 10.00 -7.01 5.54
N ALA A 35 9.45 -8.20 5.77
CA ALA A 35 10.20 -9.44 5.90
C ALA A 35 10.98 -9.78 4.62
N VAL A 36 10.31 -9.73 3.47
CA VAL A 36 10.90 -10.03 2.16
C VAL A 36 11.97 -9.01 1.78
N SER A 37 11.86 -7.78 2.26
CA SER A 37 12.80 -6.70 1.99
C SER A 37 13.95 -6.60 2.99
N ASP A 38 13.99 -7.47 4.01
CA ASP A 38 14.93 -7.41 5.14
C ASP A 38 14.86 -6.07 5.91
N ARG A 39 13.64 -5.63 6.22
CA ARG A 39 13.36 -4.32 6.84
C ARG A 39 12.46 -4.37 8.08
N ARG A 40 12.33 -5.55 8.70
CA ARG A 40 11.54 -5.71 9.94
C ARG A 40 12.00 -4.75 11.04
N ASP A 41 13.31 -4.67 11.27
CA ASP A 41 13.88 -3.79 12.29
C ASP A 41 13.71 -2.30 11.95
N ALA A 42 13.67 -1.96 10.66
CA ALA A 42 13.42 -0.59 10.23
C ALA A 42 11.94 -0.20 10.43
N GLY A 43 11.01 -1.13 10.17
CA GLY A 43 9.57 -0.90 10.31
C GLY A 43 8.92 -0.09 9.18
N TRP A 44 9.66 0.22 8.11
CA TRP A 44 9.17 0.96 6.93
C TRP A 44 9.94 0.58 5.67
N LEU A 45 9.33 0.77 4.50
CA LEU A 45 9.94 0.48 3.19
C LEU A 45 10.53 1.76 2.59
N ASP A 46 11.72 1.65 2.00
CA ASP A 46 12.29 2.71 1.16
C ASP A 46 12.12 2.39 -0.33
N GLN A 47 12.42 3.37 -1.19
CA GLN A 47 12.29 3.19 -2.64
C GLN A 47 13.19 2.07 -3.18
N SER A 48 14.35 1.82 -2.54
CA SER A 48 15.28 0.76 -2.97
C SER A 48 14.69 -0.63 -2.69
N ALA A 49 14.10 -0.82 -1.51
CA ALA A 49 13.39 -2.04 -1.15
C ALA A 49 12.24 -2.32 -2.13
N ILE A 50 11.43 -1.31 -2.44
CA ILE A 50 10.34 -1.44 -3.41
C ILE A 50 10.85 -1.73 -4.82
N ALA A 51 11.88 -1.02 -5.29
CA ALA A 51 12.43 -1.21 -6.63
C ALA A 51 13.00 -2.63 -6.86
N ASN A 52 13.47 -3.28 -5.79
CA ASN A 52 14.02 -4.63 -5.83
C ASN A 52 13.03 -5.70 -5.34
N PHE A 53 11.81 -5.33 -4.96
CA PHE A 53 10.84 -6.23 -4.35
C PHE A 53 10.53 -7.44 -5.27
N PRO A 54 10.59 -8.70 -4.83
CA PRO A 54 10.40 -9.86 -5.70
C PRO A 54 9.02 -9.90 -6.38
N CYS A 55 9.01 -10.04 -7.72
CA CYS A 55 7.76 -10.11 -8.48
C CYS A 55 6.89 -11.30 -8.06
N ALA A 56 7.49 -12.46 -7.76
CA ALA A 56 6.75 -13.64 -7.33
C ALA A 56 5.91 -13.37 -6.06
N THR A 57 6.50 -12.72 -5.06
CA THR A 57 5.80 -12.34 -3.83
C THR A 57 4.76 -11.26 -4.09
N LEU A 58 5.09 -10.26 -4.91
CA LEU A 58 4.15 -9.20 -5.30
C LEU A 58 2.89 -9.79 -5.95
N HIS A 59 3.04 -10.74 -6.87
CA HIS A 59 1.93 -11.45 -7.50
C HIS A 59 1.12 -12.29 -6.51
N GLN A 60 1.77 -12.96 -5.56
CA GLN A 60 1.09 -13.77 -4.54
C GLN A 60 0.23 -12.91 -3.61
N LEU A 61 0.71 -11.74 -3.21
CA LEU A 61 -0.06 -10.78 -2.42
C LEU A 61 -1.23 -10.22 -3.24
N ASP A 62 -0.95 -9.78 -4.47
CA ASP A 62 -1.95 -9.19 -5.36
C ASP A 62 -3.10 -10.15 -5.68
N GLN A 63 -2.78 -11.40 -6.03
CA GLN A 63 -3.79 -12.42 -6.36
C GLN A 63 -4.76 -12.70 -5.21
N ARG A 64 -4.27 -12.67 -3.96
CA ARG A 64 -5.12 -12.86 -2.77
C ARG A 64 -6.07 -11.70 -2.58
N TRP A 65 -5.55 -10.48 -2.62
CA TRP A 65 -6.37 -9.27 -2.54
C TRP A 65 -7.43 -9.23 -3.63
N LEU A 66 -7.07 -9.51 -4.88
CA LEU A 66 -8.01 -9.59 -5.99
C LEU A 66 -9.08 -10.65 -5.76
N PHE A 67 -8.70 -11.87 -5.36
CA PHE A 67 -9.62 -12.98 -5.19
C PHE A 67 -10.69 -12.69 -4.15
N TYR A 68 -10.30 -12.30 -2.93
CA TYR A 68 -11.24 -12.10 -1.83
C TYR A 68 -12.04 -10.80 -1.95
N SER A 69 -11.49 -9.77 -2.61
CA SER A 69 -12.20 -8.50 -2.82
C SER A 69 -13.03 -8.44 -4.09
N SER A 70 -13.12 -9.54 -4.86
CA SER A 70 -13.74 -9.55 -6.20
C SER A 70 -13.13 -8.50 -7.15
N GLY A 71 -11.81 -8.33 -7.10
CA GLY A 71 -11.04 -7.40 -7.91
C GLY A 71 -11.06 -5.94 -7.45
N ARG A 72 -11.76 -5.61 -6.35
CA ARG A 72 -11.85 -4.22 -5.86
C ARG A 72 -10.54 -3.70 -5.27
N PHE A 73 -9.78 -4.58 -4.63
CA PHE A 73 -8.51 -4.28 -3.96
C PHE A 73 -7.38 -5.10 -4.55
N GLY A 74 -6.15 -4.61 -4.39
CA GLY A 74 -4.96 -5.22 -4.96
C GLY A 74 -4.03 -4.19 -5.60
N PHE A 75 -2.74 -4.54 -5.67
CA PHE A 75 -1.71 -3.72 -6.27
C PHE A 75 -1.91 -3.52 -7.78
N SER A 76 -2.39 -4.54 -8.51
CA SER A 76 -2.70 -4.41 -9.93
C SER A 76 -3.92 -3.51 -10.16
N THR A 77 -4.91 -3.57 -9.28
CA THR A 77 -6.05 -2.64 -9.28
C THR A 77 -5.57 -1.20 -9.03
N GLN A 78 -4.65 -0.99 -8.09
CA GLN A 78 -4.01 0.32 -7.87
C GLN A 78 -3.27 0.82 -9.10
N LEU A 79 -2.48 -0.05 -9.74
CA LEU A 79 -1.77 0.28 -10.97
C LEU A 79 -2.72 0.64 -12.12
N HIS A 80 -3.85 -0.07 -12.25
CA HIS A 80 -4.85 0.22 -13.27
C HIS A 80 -5.42 1.63 -13.08
N ILE A 81 -5.86 1.97 -11.87
CA ILE A 81 -6.37 3.31 -11.53
C ILE A 81 -5.30 4.38 -11.76
N TYR A 82 -4.06 4.12 -11.34
CA TYR A 82 -2.93 5.03 -11.56
C TYR A 82 -2.67 5.31 -13.05
N ARG A 83 -2.84 4.30 -13.92
CA ARG A 83 -2.70 4.45 -15.38
C ARG A 83 -3.85 5.24 -16.00
N GLU A 84 -5.05 5.11 -15.46
CA GLU A 84 -6.24 5.83 -15.92
C GLU A 84 -6.31 7.26 -15.38
N ALA A 85 -5.63 7.55 -14.27
CA ALA A 85 -5.51 8.90 -13.75
C ALA A 85 -4.83 9.82 -14.78
N ALA A 86 -5.39 11.02 -14.95
CA ALA A 86 -4.81 12.04 -15.82
C ALA A 86 -3.33 12.28 -15.42
N GLU A 87 -2.46 12.35 -16.43
CA GLU A 87 -1.02 12.60 -16.27
C GLU A 87 -0.26 11.56 -15.42
N ARG A 88 -0.87 10.39 -15.11
CA ARG A 88 -0.30 9.40 -14.15
C ARG A 88 0.08 10.08 -12.83
N SER A 89 -0.80 10.95 -12.35
CA SER A 89 -0.58 11.69 -11.12
C SER A 89 -0.94 10.84 -9.91
N SER A 90 0.05 10.59 -9.05
CA SER A 90 -0.15 9.90 -7.76
C SER A 90 -1.09 10.66 -6.82
N PHE A 91 -1.21 11.98 -7.00
CA PHE A 91 -2.20 12.78 -6.30
C PHE A 91 -3.63 12.47 -6.77
N GLU A 92 -3.86 12.40 -8.08
CA GLU A 92 -5.18 12.06 -8.63
C GLU A 92 -5.56 10.61 -8.30
N PHE A 93 -4.60 9.67 -8.36
CA PHE A 93 -4.79 8.33 -7.81
C PHE A 93 -5.24 8.40 -6.35
N SER A 94 -4.52 9.14 -5.50
CA SER A 94 -4.83 9.22 -4.07
C SER A 94 -6.23 9.79 -3.80
N ARG A 95 -6.72 10.69 -4.66
CA ARG A 95 -8.11 11.16 -4.61
C ARG A 95 -9.11 10.06 -4.95
N GLN A 96 -8.90 9.35 -6.05
CA GLN A 96 -9.80 8.28 -6.50
C GLN A 96 -9.82 7.10 -5.55
N ALA A 97 -8.65 6.74 -5.01
CA ALA A 97 -8.50 5.69 -4.01
C ALA A 97 -9.01 6.11 -2.63
N GLY A 98 -9.44 7.37 -2.40
CA GLY A 98 -9.95 7.82 -1.09
C GLY A 98 -8.88 7.99 -0.01
N TRP A 99 -7.63 8.24 -0.40
CA TRP A 99 -6.48 8.36 0.50
C TRP A 99 -6.29 9.76 1.06
N VAL A 100 -6.92 10.78 0.47
CA VAL A 100 -6.81 12.18 0.91
C VAL A 100 -8.06 12.67 1.66
N MET A 101 -7.86 13.66 2.53
CA MET A 101 -8.92 14.36 3.24
C MET A 101 -9.70 15.28 2.30
N ASN A 102 -11.03 15.19 2.32
CA ASN A 102 -11.92 15.99 1.46
C ASN A 102 -12.17 17.43 1.97
N LEU A 103 -11.63 17.80 3.12
CA LEU A 103 -12.02 19.02 3.85
C LEU A 103 -11.32 20.31 3.37
N TRP A 104 -10.19 20.22 2.67
CA TRP A 104 -9.36 21.40 2.37
C TRP A 104 -8.89 21.41 0.91
N GLN A 105 -9.70 21.93 -0.02
CA GLN A 105 -9.21 22.30 -1.36
C GLN A 105 -8.44 23.63 -1.22
N PRO A 106 -7.16 23.75 -1.66
CA PRO A 106 -6.45 22.95 -2.66
C PRO A 106 -5.33 22.03 -2.12
N ILE A 107 -5.19 21.85 -0.81
CA ILE A 107 -4.07 21.08 -0.20
C ILE A 107 -4.60 19.72 0.23
N GLY A 108 -4.35 18.69 -0.58
CA GLY A 108 -4.75 17.32 -0.24
C GLY A 108 -3.81 16.72 0.81
N PHE A 109 -4.26 16.71 2.06
CA PHE A 109 -3.61 15.98 3.15
C PHE A 109 -3.99 14.51 3.07
N PHE A 110 -3.03 13.60 3.33
CA PHE A 110 -3.37 12.19 3.47
C PHE A 110 -4.19 11.95 4.74
N ASN A 111 -5.20 11.09 4.65
CA ASN A 111 -5.92 10.57 5.81
C ASN A 111 -4.93 9.88 6.76
N PHE A 112 -5.23 9.88 8.06
CA PHE A 112 -4.51 9.00 8.99
C PHE A 112 -4.88 7.55 8.71
N TYR A 113 -3.94 6.63 8.87
CA TYR A 113 -4.15 5.21 8.56
C TYR A 113 -5.38 4.63 9.28
N HIS A 114 -5.50 4.92 10.58
CA HIS A 114 -6.63 4.49 11.41
C HIS A 114 -7.99 5.13 11.03
N TRP A 115 -8.02 6.08 10.09
CA TRP A 115 -9.24 6.68 9.54
C TRP A 115 -9.57 6.16 8.13
N LEU A 116 -8.78 5.23 7.58
CA LEU A 116 -9.09 4.57 6.33
C LEU A 116 -10.33 3.67 6.47
N ASN A 117 -10.98 3.39 5.33
CA ASN A 117 -12.17 2.56 5.29
C ASN A 117 -11.76 1.11 5.01
N PHE A 118 -11.78 0.28 6.05
CA PHE A 118 -11.47 -1.16 5.97
C PHE A 118 -12.73 -1.99 5.73
N SER A 119 -13.46 -1.68 4.65
CA SER A 119 -14.63 -2.43 4.20
C SER A 119 -14.72 -2.44 2.68
N LEU A 120 -15.56 -3.32 2.12
CA LEU A 120 -15.79 -3.39 0.67
C LEU A 120 -16.48 -2.13 0.09
N ASP A 121 -17.05 -1.27 0.94
CA ASP A 121 -17.63 0.02 0.52
C ASP A 121 -16.56 1.06 0.20
N ALA A 122 -15.29 0.79 0.50
CA ALA A 122 -14.19 1.66 0.12
C ALA A 122 -14.05 1.77 -1.41
N PRO A 123 -13.46 2.87 -1.91
CA PRO A 123 -13.17 3.03 -3.34
C PRO A 123 -12.30 1.90 -3.89
N GLN A 124 -12.39 1.67 -5.19
CA GLN A 124 -11.53 0.70 -5.86
C GLN A 124 -10.05 1.09 -5.67
N GLY A 125 -9.17 0.11 -5.43
CA GLY A 125 -7.75 0.33 -5.17
C GLY A 125 -7.40 0.88 -3.79
N HIS A 126 -8.38 1.08 -2.89
CA HIS A 126 -8.14 1.65 -1.56
C HIS A 126 -7.12 0.85 -0.74
N LEU A 127 -7.15 -0.48 -0.85
CA LEU A 127 -6.28 -1.42 -0.14
C LEU A 127 -5.49 -2.30 -1.13
N PRO A 128 -4.31 -2.82 -0.73
CA PRO A 128 -3.59 -2.57 0.53
C PRO A 128 -2.91 -1.18 0.59
N ALA A 129 -2.79 -0.61 1.78
CA ALA A 129 -2.39 0.78 2.01
C ALA A 129 -1.20 0.93 2.97
N LEU A 130 -1.07 0.12 4.03
CA LEU A 130 -0.12 0.39 5.11
C LEU A 130 1.35 0.55 4.67
N TRP A 131 1.75 -0.19 3.63
CA TRP A 131 3.08 -0.09 3.00
C TRP A 131 3.43 1.32 2.54
N PHE A 132 2.43 2.12 2.16
CA PHE A 132 2.60 3.52 1.81
C PHE A 132 2.55 4.40 3.05
N TRP A 133 1.67 4.11 4.02
CA TRP A 133 1.47 4.97 5.20
C TRP A 133 2.65 4.99 6.16
N GLU A 134 3.31 3.86 6.37
CA GLU A 134 4.40 3.77 7.33
C GLU A 134 5.67 4.45 6.82
N MET A 135 6.21 5.32 7.67
CA MET A 135 7.43 6.07 7.36
C MET A 135 8.11 6.50 8.66
N PRO A 136 9.44 6.73 8.64
CA PRO A 136 10.14 7.11 9.85
C PRO A 136 9.73 8.52 10.29
N TRP A 137 9.69 8.73 11.61
CA TRP A 137 9.20 9.97 12.23
C TRP A 137 9.83 11.25 11.66
N TYR A 138 11.12 11.22 11.34
CA TYR A 138 11.82 12.39 10.79
C TYR A 138 11.31 12.75 9.39
N ARG A 139 10.90 11.76 8.57
CA ARG A 139 10.28 12.04 7.27
C ARG A 139 8.85 12.53 7.43
N SER A 140 8.08 11.96 8.36
CA SER A 140 6.73 12.44 8.70
C SER A 140 6.76 13.93 9.03
N TRP A 141 7.68 14.35 9.90
CA TRP A 141 7.84 15.75 10.27
C TRP A 141 8.23 16.66 9.09
N LEU A 142 9.14 16.21 8.22
CA LEU A 142 9.58 16.97 7.03
C LEU A 142 8.43 17.25 6.04
N ILE A 143 7.43 16.36 5.98
CA ILE A 143 6.26 16.51 5.09
C ILE A 143 5.04 17.09 5.81
N GLY A 144 5.22 17.70 6.98
CA GLY A 144 4.14 18.34 7.75
C GLY A 144 3.20 17.37 8.46
N GLY A 145 3.56 16.09 8.56
CA GLY A 145 2.84 15.08 9.34
C GLY A 145 3.10 15.19 10.85
N PHE A 146 2.33 14.42 11.63
CA PHE A 146 2.45 14.34 13.08
C PHE A 146 2.82 12.92 13.51
N GLY A 147 3.93 12.76 14.25
CA GLY A 147 4.35 11.46 14.80
C GLY A 147 5.06 10.56 13.78
N THR A 148 4.54 9.35 13.57
CA THR A 148 5.01 8.38 12.56
C THR A 148 3.97 8.24 11.45
N GLY A 149 4.44 7.99 10.23
CA GLY A 149 3.57 7.79 9.06
C GLY A 149 3.14 9.08 8.34
N ARG A 150 2.36 8.91 7.26
CA ARG A 150 1.99 9.98 6.31
C ARG A 150 0.74 10.80 6.67
N GLY A 151 0.00 10.40 7.70
CA GLY A 151 -1.24 11.05 8.08
C GLY A 151 -1.06 12.53 8.38
N GLY A 152 -1.88 13.38 7.77
CA GLY A 152 -1.79 14.84 7.90
C GLY A 152 -0.59 15.47 7.17
N GLY A 153 0.26 14.68 6.52
CA GLY A 153 1.37 15.17 5.70
C GLY A 153 0.98 15.43 4.25
N PHE A 154 1.90 16.02 3.48
CA PHE A 154 1.74 16.36 2.06
C PHE A 154 2.83 15.73 1.18
N GLY A 155 2.48 15.44 -0.09
CA GLY A 155 3.41 15.67 -1.21
C GLY A 155 4.66 14.80 -1.38
N ASP A 156 4.76 13.59 -0.83
CA ASP A 156 5.83 12.64 -1.20
C ASP A 156 5.25 11.36 -1.84
N PRO A 157 4.91 11.37 -3.14
CA PRO A 157 4.41 10.19 -3.85
C PRO A 157 5.50 9.18 -4.20
N SER A 158 6.77 9.47 -3.91
CA SER A 158 7.90 8.73 -4.51
C SER A 158 7.91 7.24 -4.19
N LEU A 159 7.46 6.84 -3.00
CA LEU A 159 7.32 5.43 -2.62
C LEU A 159 6.21 4.74 -3.42
N PHE A 160 5.12 5.45 -3.67
CA PHE A 160 4.02 4.96 -4.49
C PHE A 160 4.44 4.82 -5.95
N ASP A 161 5.10 5.85 -6.50
CA ASP A 161 5.64 5.83 -7.86
C ASP A 161 6.61 4.65 -8.05
N ALA A 162 7.47 4.40 -7.06
CA ALA A 162 8.39 3.26 -7.08
C ALA A 162 7.64 1.92 -7.15
N LEU A 163 6.54 1.76 -6.41
CA LEU A 163 5.76 0.52 -6.44
C LEU A 163 5.03 0.36 -7.77
N MET A 164 4.41 1.43 -8.28
CA MET A 164 3.76 1.40 -9.59
C MET A 164 4.75 0.99 -10.68
N LEU A 165 5.93 1.62 -10.73
CA LEU A 165 7.00 1.24 -11.66
C LEU A 165 7.47 -0.21 -11.47
N ARG A 166 7.53 -0.70 -10.23
CA ARG A 166 7.90 -2.09 -9.95
C ARG A 166 6.85 -3.05 -10.50
N LEU A 167 5.56 -2.78 -10.29
CA LEU A 167 4.45 -3.56 -10.81
C LEU A 167 4.47 -3.61 -12.35
N GLU A 168 4.71 -2.47 -13.01
CA GLU A 168 4.82 -2.43 -14.48
C GLU A 168 5.92 -3.38 -14.98
N ARG A 169 7.09 -3.38 -14.32
CA ARG A 169 8.22 -4.25 -14.67
C ARG A 169 7.97 -5.73 -14.37
N CYS A 170 7.16 -6.04 -13.36
CA CYS A 170 6.79 -7.42 -13.03
C CYS A 170 5.76 -8.00 -14.01
N GLN A 171 4.90 -7.15 -14.60
CA GLN A 171 3.92 -7.56 -15.61
C GLN A 171 4.53 -7.65 -17.02
N SER A 172 5.67 -7.02 -17.27
CA SER A 172 6.35 -7.00 -18.58
C SER A 172 7.41 -8.11 -18.71
N ILE A 173 7.00 -9.38 -18.75
CA ILE A 173 7.77 -10.52 -19.29
C ILE A 173 6.83 -11.47 -20.00
#